data_AF-A0A1D2S215-F1
#
_entry.id   AF-A0A1D2S215-F1
#
_cell.length_a   1.000
_cell.length_b   1.000
_cell.length_c   1.000
_cell.angle_alpha   90.00
_cell.angle_beta   90.00
_cell.angle_gamma   90.00
#
_symmetry.space_group_name_H-M   'P 1'
#
loop_
_entity.id
_entity.type
_entity.pdbx_description
1 polymer ?
#
loop_
_entity_poly.entity_id
_entity_poly.type
_entity_poly.pdbx_seq_one_letter_code
_entity_poly.pdbx_strand_id
1 'polypeptide(L)'
;MNLVSRFAAVAIVSAVLAACGDKAPEPAATPAAPAAPAPAPAAPAPAPEAAPAAAPAAPAAADTAAAPAAAPVADAALGKSIYGKTCALCHAAGVAGAPKPGDKADWGPRIAQGKETMYKHAIEGFTGAKGMMPARGGNSKLTDEEVKAAVDFMADQSV
;
A
#
# COMPACT_ATOMS: atom_id res chain seq x y z
N MET A 1 -3.46 -53.06 24.58
CA MET A 1 -4.17 -53.28 25.86
C MET A 1 -3.14 -53.16 26.97
N ASN A 2 -3.05 -52.02 27.68
CA ASN A 2 -2.35 -51.91 28.97
C ASN A 2 -2.99 -50.76 29.79
N LEU A 3 -4.08 -51.16 30.46
CA LEU A 3 -4.51 -50.86 31.82
C LEU A 3 -3.89 -49.65 32.57
N VAL A 4 -4.67 -48.58 32.66
CA VAL A 4 -5.25 -48.01 33.90
C VAL A 4 -4.32 -47.58 35.05
N SER A 5 -4.55 -46.32 35.44
CA SER A 5 -4.43 -45.72 36.79
C SER A 5 -3.09 -45.08 37.19
N ARG A 6 -3.12 -43.74 37.29
CA ARG A 6 -3.04 -43.08 38.61
C ARG A 6 -3.54 -41.63 38.53
N PHE A 7 -4.71 -41.43 39.14
CA PHE A 7 -5.23 -40.15 39.61
C PHE A 7 -4.29 -39.53 40.66
N ALA A 8 -4.04 -38.22 40.56
CA ALA A 8 -3.84 -37.25 41.65
C ALA A 8 -3.68 -35.87 40.97
N ALA A 9 -4.68 -34.99 41.04
CA ALA A 9 -4.79 -33.93 42.06
C ALA A 9 -3.77 -32.81 41.85
N VAL A 10 -4.02 -31.51 42.00
CA VAL A 10 -5.16 -30.69 42.39
C VAL A 10 -4.70 -29.26 42.02
N ALA A 11 -5.66 -28.38 41.73
CA ALA A 11 -5.44 -26.99 41.35
C ALA A 11 -4.50 -26.20 42.29
N ILE A 12 -3.68 -25.32 41.72
CA ILE A 12 -3.06 -24.21 42.44
C ILE A 12 -3.62 -22.91 41.86
N VAL A 13 -4.72 -22.46 42.45
CA VAL A 13 -5.16 -21.07 42.43
C VAL A 13 -4.40 -20.37 43.55
N SER A 14 -3.69 -19.29 43.24
CA SER A 14 -3.33 -18.27 44.22
C SER A 14 -3.14 -16.95 43.49
N ALA A 15 -4.25 -16.22 43.37
CA ALA A 15 -4.24 -14.78 43.24
C ALA A 15 -4.27 -14.20 44.65
N VAL A 16 -3.34 -13.29 44.98
CA VAL A 16 -3.44 -12.42 46.16
C VAL A 16 -3.05 -11.00 45.75
N LEU A 17 -4.05 -10.11 45.83
CA LEU A 17 -3.97 -8.65 45.84
C LEU A 17 -3.17 -8.15 47.07
N ALA A 18 -2.50 -7.01 46.97
CA ALA A 18 -2.88 -5.77 47.70
C ALA A 18 -1.73 -4.75 47.88
N ALA A 19 -2.15 -3.48 47.87
CA ALA A 19 -1.58 -2.29 48.54
C ALA A 19 -0.37 -1.59 47.87
N CYS A 20 -0.22 -0.26 47.87
CA CYS A 20 -1.04 0.93 48.15
C CYS A 20 -0.23 2.15 47.64
N GLY A 21 -0.88 3.26 47.30
CA GLY A 21 -0.22 4.50 46.80
C GLY A 21 0.15 5.53 47.87
N ASP A 22 0.95 6.54 47.48
CA ASP A 22 0.90 8.01 47.77
C ASP A 22 2.24 8.64 47.24
N LYS A 23 2.28 9.35 46.10
CA LYS A 23 2.10 10.80 45.85
C LYS A 23 3.31 11.71 46.19
N ALA A 24 3.95 12.27 45.16
CA ALA A 24 4.30 13.70 45.03
C ALA A 24 4.77 14.03 43.58
N PRO A 25 4.40 15.20 43.01
CA PRO A 25 4.72 15.58 41.63
C PRO A 25 5.90 16.57 41.48
N GLU A 26 6.60 16.41 40.33
CA GLU A 26 7.27 17.44 39.48
C GLU A 26 8.52 18.22 39.97
N PRO A 27 9.47 18.60 39.07
CA PRO A 27 9.17 19.48 37.93
C PRO A 27 9.70 19.06 36.56
N ALA A 28 8.88 19.43 35.56
CA ALA A 28 9.24 19.96 34.24
C ALA A 28 10.73 20.01 33.87
N ALA A 29 11.10 19.20 32.88
CA ALA A 29 12.14 19.54 31.92
C ALA A 29 11.51 19.53 30.52
N THR A 30 11.24 20.75 30.08
CA THR A 30 10.99 21.33 28.75
C THR A 30 11.11 20.41 27.52
N PRO A 31 10.20 20.55 26.54
CA PRO A 31 10.22 19.79 25.29
C PRO A 31 11.45 20.15 24.43
N ALA A 32 12.15 19.14 23.92
CA ALA A 32 13.03 19.31 22.78
C ALA A 32 12.17 19.59 21.54
N ALA A 33 12.09 20.88 21.20
CA ALA A 33 11.58 21.37 19.94
C ALA A 33 12.34 20.73 18.74
N PRO A 34 11.68 20.58 17.59
CA PRO A 34 12.19 19.79 16.47
C PRO A 34 13.47 20.39 15.89
N ALA A 35 14.44 19.52 15.59
CA ALA A 35 15.55 19.88 14.73
C ALA A 35 15.00 20.35 13.37
N ALA A 36 15.25 21.61 13.06
CA ALA A 36 14.93 22.20 11.77
C ALA A 36 15.63 21.44 10.63
N PRO A 37 14.99 21.30 9.46
CA PRO A 37 15.57 20.60 8.32
C PRO A 37 16.81 21.33 7.80
N ALA A 38 17.85 20.57 7.49
CA ALA A 38 19.01 21.05 6.74
C ALA A 38 18.55 21.55 5.35
N PRO A 39 19.13 22.65 4.84
CA PRO A 39 18.74 23.21 3.55
C PRO A 39 19.08 22.26 2.40
N ALA A 40 18.14 22.17 1.46
CA ALA A 40 18.30 21.47 0.19
C ALA A 40 19.48 22.04 -0.61
N PRO A 41 20.29 21.21 -1.29
CA PRO A 41 21.18 21.70 -2.32
C PRO A 41 20.38 22.18 -3.53
N ALA A 42 20.76 23.36 -4.00
CA ALA A 42 20.19 24.08 -5.13
C ALA A 42 20.23 23.27 -6.44
N ALA A 43 19.19 23.46 -7.24
CA ALA A 43 19.10 23.00 -8.62
C ALA A 43 20.21 23.61 -9.49
N PRO A 44 20.82 22.84 -10.42
CA PRO A 44 21.45 23.43 -11.58
C PRO A 44 20.39 23.83 -12.62
N ALA A 45 20.47 25.08 -13.08
CA ALA A 45 19.77 25.61 -14.25
C ALA A 45 20.32 25.00 -15.56
N PRO A 46 19.60 25.12 -16.70
CA PRO A 46 19.68 24.19 -17.83
C PRO A 46 20.72 24.59 -18.90
N ALA A 47 21.12 23.62 -19.71
CA ALA A 47 21.84 23.84 -20.98
C ALA A 47 21.52 22.68 -21.95
N PRO A 48 21.67 22.85 -23.27
CA PRO A 48 20.73 23.53 -24.16
C PRO A 48 20.02 22.57 -25.12
N GLU A 49 19.00 23.13 -25.75
CA GLU A 49 18.19 22.65 -26.86
C GLU A 49 19.06 22.19 -28.06
N ALA A 50 18.79 20.98 -28.56
CA ALA A 50 19.23 20.53 -29.87
C ALA A 50 18.04 19.89 -30.60
N ALA A 51 17.51 20.61 -31.59
CA ALA A 51 16.58 20.11 -32.60
C ALA A 51 17.34 19.89 -33.93
N PRO A 52 16.74 19.29 -34.96
CA PRO A 52 16.52 17.85 -35.11
C PRO A 52 17.20 17.31 -36.39
N ALA A 53 17.33 15.99 -36.51
CA ALA A 53 17.63 15.35 -37.79
C ALA A 53 16.57 14.29 -38.09
N ALA A 54 15.85 14.49 -39.19
CA ALA A 54 14.79 13.62 -39.68
C ALA A 54 15.35 12.52 -40.62
N ALA A 55 15.00 11.26 -40.29
CA ALA A 55 14.39 10.17 -41.11
C ALA A 55 14.97 9.78 -42.52
N PRO A 56 14.65 8.57 -43.10
CA PRO A 56 13.57 7.63 -42.74
C PRO A 56 13.82 6.08 -42.88
N ALA A 57 12.77 5.32 -42.49
CA ALA A 57 12.24 4.00 -42.93
C ALA A 57 13.05 2.69 -42.65
N ALA A 58 12.62 1.73 -41.79
CA ALA A 58 11.44 0.82 -41.71
C ALA A 58 11.72 -0.60 -42.29
N PRO A 59 11.00 -1.69 -41.92
CA PRO A 59 10.43 -2.10 -40.61
C PRO A 59 10.76 -3.58 -40.23
N ALA A 60 10.59 -3.98 -38.96
CA ALA A 60 10.39 -5.39 -38.58
C ALA A 60 9.62 -5.52 -37.26
N ALA A 61 8.82 -6.58 -37.15
CA ALA A 61 7.63 -6.72 -36.33
C ALA A 61 7.83 -7.18 -34.86
N ALA A 62 6.71 -7.11 -34.11
CA ALA A 62 6.38 -7.72 -32.81
C ALA A 62 6.90 -7.00 -31.55
N ASP A 63 6.03 -6.22 -30.90
CA ASP A 63 5.14 -6.66 -29.81
C ASP A 63 4.36 -5.42 -29.35
N THR A 64 3.05 -5.34 -29.65
CA THR A 64 2.21 -4.25 -29.10
C THR A 64 1.89 -4.60 -27.65
N ALA A 65 2.87 -4.41 -26.76
CA ALA A 65 2.55 -4.09 -25.39
C ALA A 65 1.81 -2.74 -25.46
N ALA A 66 0.49 -2.79 -25.32
CA ALA A 66 -0.32 -1.59 -25.19
C ALA A 66 0.23 -0.80 -24.00
N ALA A 67 0.99 0.26 -24.28
CA ALA A 67 1.34 1.25 -23.29
C ALA A 67 0.03 1.68 -22.63
N PRO A 68 -0.05 1.71 -21.28
CA PRO A 68 -1.28 2.10 -20.63
C PRO A 68 -1.64 3.49 -21.15
N ALA A 69 -2.85 3.61 -21.70
CA ALA A 69 -3.39 4.91 -22.08
C ALA A 69 -3.32 5.78 -20.84
N ALA A 70 -2.59 6.89 -20.93
CA ALA A 70 -2.44 7.82 -19.82
C ALA A 70 -3.84 8.24 -19.36
N ALA A 71 -4.20 7.89 -18.12
CA ALA A 71 -5.46 8.28 -17.53
C ALA A 71 -5.58 9.81 -17.52
N PRO A 72 -6.81 10.37 -17.59
CA PRO A 72 -7.01 11.81 -17.43
C PRO A 72 -6.32 12.31 -16.15
N VAL A 73 -5.68 13.48 -16.22
CA VAL A 73 -4.93 14.06 -15.07
C VAL A 73 -5.81 14.17 -13.81
N ALA A 74 -7.12 14.43 -13.98
CA ALA A 74 -8.08 14.46 -12.89
C ALA A 74 -8.26 13.10 -12.21
N ASP A 75 -8.32 12.01 -12.97
CA ASP A 75 -8.42 10.64 -12.44
C ASP A 75 -7.12 10.21 -11.76
N ALA A 76 -5.96 10.63 -12.29
CA ALA A 76 -4.67 10.36 -11.67
C ALA A 76 -4.54 11.06 -10.29
N ALA A 77 -4.98 12.33 -10.19
CA ALA A 77 -4.98 13.07 -8.94
C ALA A 77 -5.98 12.48 -7.92
N LEU A 78 -7.18 12.10 -8.39
CA LEU A 78 -8.18 11.42 -7.57
C LEU A 78 -7.63 10.09 -7.04
N GLY A 79 -7.10 9.24 -7.93
CA GLY A 79 -6.55 7.95 -7.59
C GLY A 79 -5.44 8.03 -6.55
N LYS A 80 -4.50 8.97 -6.72
CA LYS A 80 -3.45 9.23 -5.73
C LYS A 80 -4.01 9.67 -4.37
N SER A 81 -5.03 10.52 -4.35
CA SER A 81 -5.69 10.99 -3.12
C SER A 81 -6.37 9.84 -2.38
N ILE A 82 -7.15 9.01 -3.09
CA ILE A 82 -7.82 7.84 -2.50
C ILE A 82 -6.81 6.79 -2.03
N TYR A 83 -5.77 6.54 -2.82
CA TYR A 83 -4.65 5.69 -2.42
C TYR A 83 -4.06 6.14 -1.09
N GLY A 84 -3.69 7.42 -0.96
CA GLY A 84 -3.07 7.94 0.26
C GLY A 84 -3.97 7.85 1.49
N LYS A 85 -5.28 8.07 1.33
CA LYS A 85 -6.24 8.08 2.44
C LYS A 85 -6.67 6.69 2.90
N THR A 86 -6.77 5.73 1.99
CA THR A 86 -7.38 4.42 2.26
C THR A 86 -6.42 3.27 1.95
N CYS A 87 -5.90 3.21 0.73
CA CYS A 87 -5.23 2.01 0.22
C CYS A 87 -3.79 1.85 0.75
N ALA A 88 -3.11 2.97 1.00
CA ALA A 88 -1.70 3.01 1.41
C ALA A 88 -1.44 2.27 2.72
N LEU A 89 -2.44 2.20 3.62
CA LEU A 89 -2.34 1.50 4.90
C LEU A 89 -1.81 0.07 4.75
N CYS A 90 -2.25 -0.63 3.70
CA CYS A 90 -1.76 -1.98 3.39
C CYS A 90 -0.75 -1.97 2.24
N HIS A 91 -1.02 -1.22 1.19
CA HIS A 91 -0.27 -1.32 -0.07
C HIS A 91 1.07 -0.59 -0.06
N ALA A 92 1.31 0.40 0.81
CA ALA A 92 2.60 1.12 0.82
C ALA A 92 3.76 0.22 1.25
N ALA A 93 3.56 -0.56 2.31
CA ALA A 93 4.57 -1.46 2.85
C ALA A 93 4.33 -2.94 2.48
N GLY A 94 3.20 -3.27 1.84
CA GLY A 94 2.83 -4.64 1.50
C GLY A 94 2.37 -5.45 2.70
N VAL A 95 1.64 -4.80 3.62
CA VAL A 95 1.13 -5.42 4.85
C VAL A 95 0.23 -6.59 4.49
N ALA A 96 0.39 -7.71 5.22
CA ALA A 96 -0.38 -8.93 5.02
C ALA A 96 -0.38 -9.45 3.56
N GLY A 97 0.73 -9.23 2.83
CA GLY A 97 0.89 -9.69 1.45
C GLY A 97 0.19 -8.81 0.40
N ALA A 98 -0.21 -7.59 0.77
CA ALA A 98 -0.74 -6.62 -0.18
C ALA A 98 0.31 -6.27 -1.26
N PRO A 99 -0.08 -6.19 -2.55
CA PRO A 99 0.85 -5.83 -3.62
C PRO A 99 1.31 -4.38 -3.49
N LYS A 100 2.62 -4.15 -3.49
CA LYS A 100 3.21 -2.82 -3.37
C LYS A 100 3.27 -2.12 -4.72
N PRO A 101 2.68 -0.92 -4.90
CA PRO A 101 2.86 -0.16 -6.13
C PRO A 101 4.36 0.04 -6.43
N GLY A 102 4.76 -0.16 -7.68
CA GLY A 102 6.16 -0.17 -8.11
C GLY A 102 6.82 -1.55 -8.09
N ASP A 103 6.24 -2.56 -7.44
CA ASP A 103 6.72 -3.95 -7.52
C ASP A 103 6.21 -4.60 -8.82
N LYS A 104 6.97 -4.42 -9.90
CA LYS A 104 6.61 -4.95 -11.22
C LYS A 104 6.44 -6.47 -11.24
N ALA A 105 7.16 -7.20 -10.39
CA ALA A 105 7.08 -8.66 -10.34
C ALA A 105 5.76 -9.14 -9.71
N ASP A 106 5.24 -8.42 -8.71
CA ASP A 106 3.92 -8.72 -8.13
C ASP A 106 2.77 -8.17 -8.99
N TRP A 107 2.96 -7.03 -9.64
CA TRP A 107 1.91 -6.37 -10.43
C TRP A 107 1.75 -6.91 -11.85
N GLY A 108 2.81 -7.37 -12.50
CA GLY A 108 2.73 -7.89 -13.87
C GLY A 108 1.64 -8.95 -14.07
N PRO A 109 1.60 -10.02 -13.25
CA PRO A 109 0.55 -11.04 -13.33
C PRO A 109 -0.86 -10.51 -13.05
N ARG A 110 -1.00 -9.44 -12.25
CA ARG A 110 -2.30 -8.83 -11.89
C ARG A 110 -2.81 -7.94 -13.02
N ILE A 111 -1.94 -7.12 -13.60
CA ILE A 111 -2.23 -6.29 -14.77
C ILE A 111 -2.62 -7.18 -15.95
N ALA A 112 -1.97 -8.34 -16.12
CA ALA A 112 -2.32 -9.33 -17.13
C ALA A 112 -3.74 -9.94 -16.97
N GLN A 113 -4.36 -9.85 -15.78
CA GLN A 113 -5.76 -10.24 -15.59
C GLN A 113 -6.75 -9.22 -16.21
N GLY A 114 -6.27 -8.01 -16.51
CA GLY A 114 -7.07 -6.91 -17.05
C GLY A 114 -7.70 -6.02 -15.99
N LYS A 115 -7.98 -4.77 -16.38
CA LYS A 115 -8.51 -3.71 -15.51
C LYS A 115 -9.83 -4.09 -14.85
N GLU A 116 -10.78 -4.65 -15.60
CA GLU A 116 -12.09 -5.06 -15.07
C GLU A 116 -12.00 -6.06 -13.92
N THR A 117 -11.10 -7.05 -14.01
CA THR A 117 -10.89 -8.00 -12.92
C THR A 117 -10.27 -7.34 -11.70
N MET A 118 -9.29 -6.46 -11.89
CA MET A 118 -8.69 -5.73 -10.77
C MET A 118 -9.72 -4.82 -10.07
N TYR A 119 -10.55 -4.11 -10.84
CA TYR A 119 -11.62 -3.27 -10.30
C TYR A 119 -12.63 -4.10 -9.52
N LYS A 120 -13.09 -5.23 -10.08
CA LYS A 120 -14.02 -6.12 -9.40
C LYS A 120 -13.47 -6.59 -8.05
N HIS A 121 -12.23 -7.07 -8.03
CA HIS A 121 -11.57 -7.50 -6.80
C HIS A 121 -11.42 -6.37 -5.78
N ALA A 122 -11.14 -5.14 -6.23
CA ALA A 122 -11.02 -3.99 -5.33
C ALA A 122 -12.37 -3.51 -4.78
N ILE A 123 -13.43 -3.55 -5.59
CA ILE A 123 -14.78 -3.09 -5.22
C ILE A 123 -15.47 -4.12 -4.33
N GLU A 124 -15.48 -5.38 -4.73
CA GLU A 124 -16.19 -6.47 -4.05
C GLU A 124 -15.36 -7.12 -2.93
N GLY A 125 -14.05 -6.89 -2.93
CA GLY A 125 -13.10 -7.60 -2.10
C GLY A 125 -12.62 -8.89 -2.76
N PHE A 126 -11.48 -9.38 -2.30
CA PHE A 126 -10.83 -10.54 -2.90
C PHE A 126 -9.96 -11.29 -1.88
N THR A 127 -10.13 -12.60 -1.80
CA THR A 127 -9.21 -13.49 -1.10
C THR A 127 -8.33 -14.20 -2.11
N GLY A 128 -7.04 -13.91 -2.07
CA GLY A 128 -6.04 -14.55 -2.93
C GLY A 128 -5.03 -15.37 -2.14
N ALA A 129 -4.08 -15.95 -2.86
CA ALA A 129 -3.02 -16.77 -2.26
C ALA A 129 -2.13 -16.00 -1.26
N LYS A 130 -1.97 -14.68 -1.44
CA LYS A 130 -1.09 -13.85 -0.60
C LYS A 130 -1.80 -13.18 0.58
N GLY A 131 -3.14 -13.18 0.60
CA GLY A 131 -3.90 -12.49 1.62
C GLY A 131 -5.30 -12.08 1.18
N MET A 132 -5.93 -11.24 2.00
CA MET A 132 -7.29 -10.72 1.81
C MET A 132 -7.22 -9.22 1.49
N MET A 133 -7.87 -8.81 0.41
CA MET A 133 -8.22 -7.42 0.12
C MET A 133 -9.69 -7.20 0.51
N PRO A 134 -9.99 -6.36 1.52
CA PRO A 134 -11.37 -6.07 1.87
C PRO A 134 -12.07 -5.27 0.76
N ALA A 135 -13.40 -5.41 0.67
CA ALA A 135 -14.25 -4.65 -0.26
C ALA A 135 -14.01 -3.14 -0.10
N ARG A 136 -13.81 -2.45 -1.23
CA ARG A 136 -13.49 -1.02 -1.31
C ARG A 136 -12.31 -0.61 -0.40
N GLY A 137 -11.32 -1.48 -0.23
CA GLY A 137 -10.18 -1.24 0.66
C GLY A 137 -10.57 -1.08 2.14
N GLY A 138 -11.74 -1.60 2.55
CA GLY A 138 -12.26 -1.47 3.91
C GLY A 138 -13.01 -0.16 4.17
N ASN A 139 -13.17 0.70 3.17
CA ASN A 139 -13.91 1.95 3.29
C ASN A 139 -15.20 1.90 2.46
N SER A 140 -16.31 1.57 3.10
CA SER A 140 -17.63 1.44 2.45
C SER A 140 -18.19 2.76 1.90
N LYS A 141 -17.57 3.90 2.18
CA LYS A 141 -17.99 5.22 1.68
C LYS A 141 -17.44 5.56 0.30
N LEU A 142 -16.44 4.82 -0.18
CA LEU A 142 -15.85 5.08 -1.49
C LEU A 142 -16.83 4.71 -2.61
N THR A 143 -16.91 5.55 -3.64
CA THR A 143 -17.62 5.18 -4.87
C THR A 143 -16.79 4.20 -5.70
N ASP A 144 -17.43 3.54 -6.66
CA ASP A 144 -16.72 2.63 -7.56
C ASP A 144 -15.71 3.37 -8.43
N GLU A 145 -16.01 4.60 -8.84
CA GLU A 145 -15.07 5.47 -9.57
C GLU A 145 -13.83 5.80 -8.73
N GLU A 146 -14.01 6.14 -7.44
CA GLU A 146 -12.90 6.41 -6.53
C GLU A 146 -12.00 5.19 -6.34
N VAL A 147 -12.58 3.99 -6.24
CA VAL A 147 -11.83 2.74 -6.14
C VAL A 147 -11.09 2.44 -7.44
N LYS A 148 -11.75 2.59 -8.60
CA LYS A 148 -11.13 2.36 -9.92
C LYS A 148 -9.94 3.31 -10.14
N ALA A 149 -10.10 4.60 -9.84
CA ALA A 149 -9.03 5.58 -9.94
C ALA A 149 -7.82 5.20 -9.05
N ALA A 150 -8.06 4.70 -7.83
CA ALA A 150 -6.98 4.24 -6.96
C ALA A 150 -6.28 2.99 -7.50
N VAL A 151 -7.03 2.03 -8.05
CA VAL A 151 -6.46 0.84 -8.71
C VAL A 151 -5.59 1.24 -9.89
N ASP A 152 -6.07 2.16 -10.73
CA ASP A 152 -5.32 2.67 -11.87
C ASP A 152 -4.04 3.36 -11.43
N PHE A 153 -4.12 4.27 -10.46
CA PHE A 153 -2.94 4.90 -9.89
C PHE A 153 -1.89 3.87 -9.46
N MET A 154 -2.29 2.83 -8.72
CA MET A 154 -1.38 1.79 -8.24
C MET A 154 -0.79 0.93 -9.37
N ALA A 155 -1.60 0.58 -10.37
CA ALA A 155 -1.16 -0.16 -11.53
C ALA A 155 -0.18 0.65 -12.40
N ASP A 156 -0.47 1.95 -12.60
CA ASP A 156 0.36 2.87 -13.39
C ASP A 156 1.73 3.13 -12.74
N GLN A 157 1.84 3.04 -11.41
CA GLN A 157 3.15 3.06 -10.75
C GLN A 157 3.96 1.77 -10.97
N SER A 158 3.35 0.72 -11.54
CA SER A 158 3.87 -0.65 -11.55
C SER A 158 4.06 -1.22 -12.96
N VAL A 159 3.86 -0.41 -14.00
CA VAL A 159 4.20 -0.73 -15.41
C VAL A 159 5.66 -0.40 -15.72
#